data_AF-X1GNU2-F1
#
_entry.id   AF-X1GNU2-F1
#
_cell.length_a   1.000
_cell.length_b   1.000
_cell.length_c   1.000
_cell.angle_alpha   90.00
_cell.angle_beta   90.00
_cell.angle_gamma   90.00
#
_symmetry.space_group_name_H-M   'P 1'
#
loop_
_entity.id
_entity.type
_entity.pdbx_description
1 polymer ?
#
loop_
_entity_poly.entity_id
_entity_poly.type
_entity_poly.pdbx_seq_one_letter_code
_entity_poly.pdbx_strand_id
1 'polypeptide(L)' 'MIDMKITTEDGPNGGSVLFDVIRATYVAMLQGSSGVIKPICAFGFKNPPGQVKDPGVASRELSEFILGDI' A
#
# COMPACT_ATOMS: atom_id res chain seq x y z
N MET A 1 -22.84 7.76 -22.62
CA MET A 1 -21.90 8.72 -22.01
C MET A 1 -22.07 8.60 -20.52
N ILE A 2 -21.00 8.33 -19.76
CA ILE A 2 -21.04 8.31 -18.30
C ILE A 2 -20.22 9.50 -17.85
N ASP A 3 -20.81 10.33 -17.00
CA ASP A 3 -20.17 11.48 -16.38
C ASP A 3 -20.30 11.33 -14.85
N MET A 4 -19.19 11.51 -14.13
CA MET A 4 -19.12 11.23 -12.69
C MET A 4 -18.33 12.32 -11.97
N LYS A 5 -18.92 12.89 -10.94
CA LYS A 5 -18.28 13.84 -10.04
C LYS A 5 -18.15 13.22 -8.65
N ILE A 6 -16.92 13.11 -8.17
CA ILE A 6 -16.60 12.72 -6.79
C ILE A 6 -15.88 13.89 -6.13
N THR A 7 -16.18 14.14 -4.86
CA THR A 7 -15.54 15.19 -4.06
C THR A 7 -15.06 14.57 -2.76
N THR A 8 -13.80 14.80 -2.43
CA THR A 8 -13.12 14.24 -1.26
C THR A 8 -12.15 15.25 -0.68
N GLU A 9 -11.92 15.18 0.62
CA GLU A 9 -10.82 15.89 1.27
C GLU A 9 -9.50 15.17 0.97
N ASP A 10 -8.53 15.86 0.36
CA ASP A 10 -7.27 15.24 -0.10
C ASP A 10 -6.39 14.74 1.06
N GLY A 11 -6.35 15.51 2.15
CA GLY A 11 -5.59 15.16 3.36
C GLY A 11 -5.99 13.79 3.95
N PRO A 12 -7.27 13.59 4.31
CA PRO A 12 -7.76 12.28 4.76
C PRO A 12 -7.65 11.17 3.71
N ASN A 13 -7.81 11.49 2.41
CA ASN A 13 -7.73 10.52 1.32
C ASN A 13 -6.32 9.90 1.19
N GLY A 14 -5.27 10.73 1.25
CA GLY A 14 -3.88 10.23 1.24
C GLY A 14 -3.37 9.80 2.60
N GLY A 15 -3.87 10.43 3.68
CA GLY A 15 -3.37 10.24 5.04
C GLY A 15 -3.58 8.83 5.59
N SER A 16 -4.70 8.19 5.26
CA SER A 16 -4.98 6.80 5.63
C SER A 16 -3.96 5.83 5.03
N VAL A 17 -3.72 5.95 3.72
CA VAL A 17 -2.74 5.12 2.98
C VAL A 17 -1.33 5.35 3.52
N LEU A 18 -0.95 6.61 3.76
CA LEU A 18 0.35 6.95 4.32
C LEU A 18 0.57 6.30 5.69
N PHE A 19 -0.46 6.31 6.54
CA PHE A 19 -0.39 5.74 7.88
C PHE A 19 -0.18 4.22 7.86
N ASP A 20 -0.86 3.52 6.95
CA ASP A 20 -0.68 2.07 6.75
C ASP A 20 0.74 1.75 6.23
N VAL A 21 1.26 2.54 5.29
CA VAL A 21 2.64 2.39 4.79
C VAL A 21 3.67 2.58 5.90
N ILE A 22 3.51 3.58 6.78
CA ILE A 22 4.40 3.82 7.91
C ILE A 22 4.42 2.60 8.84
N ARG A 23 3.25 2.08 9.20
CA ARG A 23 3.11 0.92 10.08
C ARG A 23 3.69 -0.35 9.46
N ALA A 24 3.38 -0.61 8.20
CA ALA A 24 3.92 -1.76 7.48
C ALA A 24 5.45 -1.68 7.34
N THR A 25 5.99 -0.49 7.13
CA THR A 25 7.44 -0.27 7.07
C THR A 25 8.10 -0.55 8.42
N TYR A 26 7.45 -0.14 9.53
CA TYR A 26 7.94 -0.49 10.87
C TYR A 26 7.95 -2.00 11.11
N VAL A 27 6.91 -2.72 10.69
CA VAL A 27 6.87 -4.19 10.74
C VAL A 27 8.01 -4.80 9.89
N ALA A 28 8.21 -4.31 8.67
CA ALA A 28 9.30 -4.75 7.80
C ALA A 28 10.67 -4.56 8.46
N MET A 29 10.89 -3.42 9.13
CA MET A 29 12.11 -3.16 9.89
C MET A 29 12.30 -4.16 11.03
N LEU A 30 11.25 -4.47 11.78
CA LEU A 30 11.31 -5.48 12.86
C LEU A 30 11.58 -6.88 12.32
N GLN A 31 11.09 -7.21 11.13
CA GLN A 31 11.37 -8.45 10.42
C GLN A 31 12.78 -8.49 9.79
N GLY A 32 13.57 -7.42 9.89
CA GLY A 32 14.91 -7.32 9.28
C GLY A 32 14.90 -7.10 7.76
N SER A 33 13.75 -6.79 7.18
CA SER A 33 13.61 -6.48 5.76
C SER A 33 14.20 -5.11 5.44
N SER A 34 14.81 -4.98 4.26
CA SER A 34 15.43 -3.73 3.80
C SER A 34 15.28 -3.54 2.29
N GLY A 35 15.49 -2.30 1.83
CA GLY A 35 15.34 -1.95 0.42
C GLY A 35 13.87 -1.83 -0.01
N VAL A 36 13.57 -2.20 -1.27
CA VAL A 36 12.24 -2.08 -1.84
C VAL A 36 11.35 -3.24 -1.38
N ILE A 37 10.39 -2.95 -0.51
CA ILE A 37 9.43 -3.94 0.00
C ILE A 37 8.20 -3.94 -0.92
N LYS A 38 8.18 -4.86 -1.89
CA LYS A 38 7.17 -4.91 -2.96
C LYS A 38 5.71 -4.86 -2.46
N PRO A 39 5.29 -5.62 -1.42
CA PRO A 39 3.91 -5.56 -0.94
C PRO A 39 3.50 -4.16 -0.44
N ILE A 40 4.39 -3.49 0.29
CA ILE A 40 4.17 -2.12 0.77
C ILE A 40 4.12 -1.13 -0.40
N CYS A 41 5.05 -1.26 -1.34
CA CYS A 41 5.10 -0.38 -2.51
C CYS A 41 3.84 -0.52 -3.37
N ALA A 42 3.42 -1.75 -3.67
CA ALA A 42 2.26 -2.04 -4.52
C ALA A 42 0.95 -1.51 -3.92
N PHE A 43 0.81 -1.51 -2.60
CA PHE A 43 -0.37 -0.97 -1.91
C PHE A 43 -0.36 0.55 -1.81
N GLY A 44 0.77 1.14 -1.40
CA GLY A 44 0.81 2.53 -0.96
C GLY A 44 1.10 3.58 -2.03
N PHE A 45 1.57 3.18 -3.20
CA PHE A 45 2.14 4.11 -4.18
C PHE A 45 1.49 3.98 -5.56
N LYS A 46 1.24 5.13 -6.20
CA LYS A 46 0.67 5.19 -7.56
C LYS A 46 1.61 4.66 -8.64
N ASN A 47 2.92 4.66 -8.38
CA ASN A 47 3.95 4.17 -9.31
C ASN A 47 4.95 3.27 -8.57
N PRO A 48 4.55 2.04 -8.20
CA PRO A 48 5.41 1.12 -7.47
C PRO A 48 6.50 0.55 -8.37
N PRO A 49 7.66 0.13 -7.83
CA PRO A 49 8.65 -0.63 -8.59
C PRO A 49 8.09 -2.00 -9.01
N GLY A 50 7.94 -2.22 -10.31
CA GLY A 50 7.44 -3.49 -10.88
C GLY A 50 6.02 -3.37 -11.45
N GLN A 51 5.32 -4.50 -11.55
CA GLN A 51 3.98 -4.53 -12.14
C GLN A 51 2.93 -3.94 -11.19
N VAL A 52 2.13 -3.01 -11.70
CA VAL A 52 0.95 -2.48 -11.00
C VAL A 52 -0.07 -3.61 -10.88
N LYS A 53 -0.42 -3.95 -9.65
CA LYS A 53 -1.42 -4.98 -9.34
C LYS A 53 -2.77 -4.32 -9.09
N ASP A 54 -3.83 -5.12 -9.26
CA ASP A 54 -5.16 -4.75 -8.80
C ASP A 54 -5.11 -4.33 -7.30
N PRO A 55 -5.80 -3.25 -6.88
CA PRO A 55 -5.76 -2.78 -5.50
C PRO A 55 -6.16 -3.84 -4.47
N GLY A 56 -7.10 -4.74 -4.79
CA GLY A 56 -7.51 -5.84 -3.91
C GLY A 56 -6.39 -6.87 -3.72
N VAL A 57 -5.68 -7.19 -4.80
CA VAL A 57 -4.50 -8.08 -4.74
C VAL A 57 -3.38 -7.44 -3.91
N ALA A 58 -3.09 -6.16 -4.12
CA ALA A 58 -2.07 -5.44 -3.37
C ALA A 58 -2.38 -5.37 -1.87
N SER A 59 -3.66 -5.15 -1.50
CA SER A 59 -4.10 -5.15 -0.11
C SER A 59 -3.97 -6.52 0.57
N ARG A 60 -4.25 -7.61 -0.15
CA ARG A 60 -4.08 -8.97 0.36
C ARG A 60 -2.60 -9.28 0.59
N GLU A 61 -1.74 -9.00 -0.38
CA GLU A 61 -0.30 -9.26 -0.26
C GLU A 61 0.36 -8.45 0.86
N LEU A 62 -0.08 -7.21 1.08
CA LEU A 62 0.36 -6.42 2.23
C LEU A 62 -0.02 -7.10 3.54
N SER A 63 -1.24 -7.65 3.62
CA SER A 63 -1.74 -8.32 4.82
C SER A 63 -0.97 -9.61 5.11
N GLU A 64 -0.76 -10.45 4.08
CA GLU A 64 0.06 -11.66 4.16
C GLU A 64 1.51 -11.33 4.59
N PHE A 65 2.10 -10.25 4.07
CA PHE A 65 3.43 -9.77 4.48
C PHE A 65 3.49 -9.35 5.96
N ILE A 66 2.48 -8.63 6.45
CA ILE A 66 2.40 -8.18 7.86
C ILE A 66 2.20 -9.37 8.81
N LEU A 67 1.41 -10.37 8.40
CA LEU A 67 1.14 -11.57 9.19
C LEU A 67 2.30 -12.59 9.20
N GLY A 68 3.26 -12.45 8.27
CA GLY A 68 4.38 -13.38 8.12
C GLY A 68 4.02 -14.65 7.37
N ASP A 69 2.97 -14.61 6.53
CA ASP A 69 2.55 -15.71 5.66
C ASP A 69 3.41 -15.81 4.37
N ILE A 70 4.41 -14.92 4.22
CA ILE A 70 5.34 -14.83 3.06
C ILE A 70 6.77 -14.58 3.53
#